data_AF-A0A644YF98-F1
#
_entry.id   AF-A0A644YF98-F1
#
_cell.length_a   1.000
_cell.length_b   1.000
_cell.length_c   1.000
_cell.angle_alpha   90.00
_cell.angle_beta   90.00
_cell.angle_gamma   90.00
#
_symmetry.space_group_name_H-M   'P 1'
#
loop_
_entity.id
_entity.type
_entity.pdbx_description
1 polymer ?
#
loop_
_entity_poly.entity_id
_entity_poly.type
_entity_poly.pdbx_seq_one_letter_code
_entity_poly.pdbx_strand_id
1 'polypeptide(L)'
;MSKQGNETHICKEHLGAGCRCTVCGNICHDYHNDDDGTFAASGKVVTARCARCGNEEHYYADTGVVIDHYRGRSYEREPEPVHSSRQATQGELLYMVKKSDERYFITGITERSVAEKLGLRHLTVIVVPFVTDGANKGCWIIHNRHDKQIAKGKTSAPLSLNLFGGHCGLSDDNIAGLIGKTVELELLRENALRELSEELLCKNGTEKRLELWRDGVFAGEFLYASSYEVCPESLIPVGFTEYAAKDNVEYSYIFALPVPGDQSEQIIAADNYEKRGQIIEGMVYEADIALPVMFMPEPELKRLWEKRDPEIEVCDAITRLWEEQNRAVYQRLIEYIGTHEGFRPIHPIHGSK
;
A
#
# COMPACT_ATOMS: atom_id res chain seq x y z
N MET A 1 -31.02 15.50 -36.66
CA MET A 1 -29.73 16.18 -36.84
C MET A 1 -28.82 15.74 -35.70
N SER A 2 -27.86 14.88 -35.97
CA SER A 2 -26.90 14.37 -34.99
C SER A 2 -26.00 15.51 -34.53
N LYS A 3 -26.24 16.03 -33.33
CA LYS A 3 -25.26 16.89 -32.66
C LYS A 3 -24.09 15.98 -32.28
N GLN A 4 -23.04 15.99 -33.10
CA GLN A 4 -21.72 15.52 -32.70
C GLN A 4 -21.33 16.38 -31.51
N GLY A 5 -21.44 15.83 -30.29
CA GLY A 5 -20.78 16.40 -29.14
C GLY A 5 -19.29 16.43 -29.44
N ASN A 6 -18.66 17.60 -29.33
CA ASN A 6 -17.22 17.72 -29.34
C ASN A 6 -16.69 17.09 -28.04
N GLU A 7 -16.63 15.75 -27.99
CA GLU A 7 -15.97 15.02 -26.92
C GLU A 7 -14.46 14.94 -27.21
N THR A 8 -13.81 16.09 -27.10
CA THR A 8 -12.34 16.18 -27.10
C THR A 8 -11.84 16.02 -25.68
N HIS A 9 -11.66 14.75 -25.26
CA HIS A 9 -10.90 14.41 -24.06
C HIS A 9 -9.46 14.92 -24.21
N ILE A 10 -8.82 15.40 -23.14
CA ILE A 10 -7.47 15.96 -23.16
C ILE A 10 -6.46 15.08 -23.92
N CYS A 11 -6.44 13.77 -23.70
CA CYS A 11 -5.59 12.85 -24.43
C CYS A 11 -5.85 12.76 -25.96
N LYS A 12 -7.08 13.03 -26.44
CA LYS A 12 -7.39 13.13 -27.89
C LYS A 12 -6.86 14.44 -28.48
N GLU A 13 -6.98 15.55 -27.75
CA GLU A 13 -6.42 16.85 -28.14
C GLU A 13 -4.88 16.82 -28.22
N HIS A 14 -4.29 15.88 -27.48
CA HIS A 14 -2.85 15.68 -27.37
C HIS A 14 -2.34 14.51 -28.23
N LEU A 15 -3.11 14.04 -29.23
CA LEU A 15 -2.63 13.04 -30.18
C LEU A 15 -1.69 13.69 -31.21
N GLY A 16 -0.43 13.26 -31.23
CA GLY A 16 0.55 13.70 -32.23
C GLY A 16 0.41 12.97 -33.57
N ALA A 17 1.21 13.38 -34.56
CA ALA A 17 1.17 12.88 -35.95
C ALA A 17 1.37 11.36 -36.11
N GLY A 18 1.85 10.65 -35.08
CA GLY A 18 1.99 9.19 -35.04
C GLY A 18 0.89 8.45 -34.26
N CYS A 19 -0.27 9.08 -34.01
CA CYS A 19 -1.34 8.57 -33.14
C CYS A 19 -0.88 8.25 -31.71
N ARG A 20 0.22 8.87 -31.26
CA ARG A 20 0.74 8.77 -29.89
C ARG A 20 0.26 9.96 -29.07
N CYS A 21 -0.29 9.68 -27.89
CA CYS A 21 -0.64 10.74 -26.95
C CYS A 21 0.62 11.39 -26.39
N THR A 22 0.73 12.72 -26.48
CA THR A 22 1.88 13.46 -25.94
C THR A 22 1.88 13.53 -24.41
N VAL A 23 0.75 13.22 -23.76
CA VAL A 23 0.64 13.15 -22.29
C VAL A 23 1.14 11.81 -21.73
N CYS A 24 0.86 10.68 -22.40
CA CYS A 24 1.19 9.34 -21.88
C CYS A 24 2.02 8.44 -22.81
N GLY A 25 2.40 8.90 -24.00
CA GLY A 25 3.29 8.22 -24.94
C GLY A 25 2.70 7.04 -25.75
N ASN A 26 1.46 6.62 -25.47
CA ASN A 26 0.83 5.41 -26.01
C ASN A 26 0.07 5.65 -27.33
N ILE A 27 -0.03 4.61 -28.17
CA ILE A 27 -0.69 4.62 -29.48
C ILE A 27 -2.16 4.22 -29.34
N CYS A 28 -3.09 5.09 -29.80
CA CYS A 28 -4.56 4.90 -29.84
C CYS A 28 -5.21 4.52 -28.49
N HIS A 29 -6.36 5.12 -28.19
CA HIS A 29 -7.04 4.97 -26.89
C HIS A 29 -8.47 4.44 -27.04
N ASP A 30 -8.82 3.47 -26.19
CA ASP A 30 -10.20 3.11 -25.88
C ASP A 30 -10.62 3.83 -24.60
N TYR A 31 -11.82 4.40 -24.60
CA TYR A 31 -12.36 5.20 -23.50
C TYR A 31 -13.61 4.52 -22.96
N HIS A 32 -13.74 4.50 -21.63
CA HIS A 32 -14.97 4.12 -20.96
C HIS A 32 -15.55 5.37 -20.33
N ASN A 33 -16.76 5.75 -20.74
CA ASN A 33 -17.57 6.73 -20.04
C ASN A 33 -18.73 6.01 -19.35
N ASP A 34 -19.14 6.54 -18.21
CA ASP A 34 -20.35 6.10 -17.50
C ASP A 34 -21.59 6.90 -17.94
N ASP A 35 -21.51 7.62 -19.05
CA ASP A 35 -22.66 8.31 -19.62
C ASP A 35 -23.61 7.31 -20.30
N ASP A 36 -24.63 6.93 -19.55
CA ASP A 36 -25.72 6.05 -19.99
C ASP A 36 -26.69 6.70 -20.99
N GLY A 37 -26.42 7.93 -21.45
CA GLY A 37 -27.23 8.64 -22.45
C GLY A 37 -28.61 9.07 -21.94
N THR A 38 -28.86 8.93 -20.63
CA THR A 38 -30.08 9.47 -20.02
C THR A 38 -29.96 10.98 -19.90
N PHE A 39 -30.92 11.72 -20.48
CA PHE A 39 -31.07 13.16 -20.28
C PHE A 39 -31.40 13.43 -18.81
N ALA A 40 -30.38 13.45 -17.98
CA ALA A 40 -30.49 13.69 -16.56
C ALA A 40 -30.09 15.15 -16.29
N ALA A 41 -30.98 15.81 -15.55
CA ALA A 41 -30.97 17.18 -15.04
C ALA A 41 -29.63 17.93 -15.06
N SER A 42 -29.71 19.24 -15.34
CA SER A 42 -28.60 20.20 -15.24
C SER A 42 -27.69 19.89 -14.05
N GLY A 43 -26.43 19.57 -14.32
CA GLY A 43 -25.45 19.23 -13.28
C GLY A 43 -25.11 17.74 -13.13
N LYS A 44 -25.60 16.81 -13.96
CA LYS A 44 -25.04 15.43 -14.00
C LYS A 44 -23.56 15.51 -14.39
N VAL A 45 -22.71 15.01 -13.50
CA VAL A 45 -21.27 14.86 -13.74
C VAL A 45 -21.03 13.45 -14.26
N VAL A 46 -20.28 13.34 -15.35
CA VAL A 46 -19.88 12.09 -16.01
C VAL A 46 -18.38 11.91 -15.82
N THR A 47 -17.95 10.68 -15.56
CA THR A 47 -16.54 10.30 -15.47
C THR A 47 -16.14 9.54 -16.73
N ALA A 48 -15.28 10.17 -17.55
CA ALA A 48 -14.58 9.50 -18.62
C ALA A 48 -13.21 9.01 -18.13
N ARG A 49 -12.95 7.70 -18.26
CA ARG A 49 -11.66 7.09 -17.93
C ARG A 49 -10.98 6.55 -19.17
N CYS A 50 -9.70 6.91 -19.33
CA CYS A 50 -8.85 6.23 -20.31
C CYS A 50 -8.52 4.81 -19.81
N ALA A 51 -8.93 3.79 -20.55
CA ALA A 51 -8.74 2.39 -20.19
C ALA A 51 -7.25 1.99 -20.03
N ARG A 52 -6.33 2.78 -20.60
CA ARG A 52 -4.88 2.48 -20.61
C ARG A 52 -4.05 3.32 -19.66
N CYS A 53 -4.31 4.62 -19.53
CA CYS A 53 -3.52 5.49 -18.63
C CYS A 53 -4.23 5.79 -17.30
N GLY A 54 -5.51 5.43 -17.16
CA GLY A 54 -6.27 5.68 -15.95
C GLY A 54 -6.56 7.16 -15.66
N ASN A 55 -6.26 8.07 -16.59
CA ASN A 55 -6.70 9.45 -16.47
C ASN A 55 -8.23 9.49 -16.46
N GLU A 56 -8.77 10.16 -15.46
CA GLU A 56 -10.19 10.40 -15.29
C GLU A 56 -10.47 11.87 -15.55
N GLU A 57 -11.54 12.13 -16.30
CA GLU A 57 -12.04 13.46 -16.61
C GLU A 57 -13.48 13.52 -16.13
N HIS A 58 -13.80 14.52 -15.31
CA HIS A 58 -15.17 14.79 -14.93
C HIS A 58 -15.70 15.96 -15.75
N TYR A 59 -16.86 15.78 -16.36
CA TYR A 59 -17.51 16.83 -17.13
C TYR A 59 -19.02 16.83 -16.92
N TYR A 60 -19.65 17.96 -17.15
CA TYR A 60 -21.11 18.04 -17.12
C TYR A 60 -21.71 17.40 -18.38
N ALA A 61 -22.55 16.38 -18.21
CA ALA A 61 -23.15 15.60 -19.31
C ALA A 61 -23.95 16.48 -20.31
N ASP A 62 -24.58 17.53 -19.80
CA ASP A 62 -25.47 18.41 -20.56
C ASP A 62 -24.72 19.44 -21.43
N THR A 63 -23.51 19.83 -21.02
CA THR A 63 -22.73 20.90 -21.67
C THR A 63 -21.39 20.44 -22.23
N GLY A 64 -20.89 19.27 -21.81
CA GLY A 64 -19.54 18.80 -22.13
C GLY A 64 -18.43 19.61 -21.46
N VAL A 65 -18.78 20.53 -20.54
CA VAL A 65 -17.80 21.38 -19.85
C VAL A 65 -17.05 20.53 -18.83
N VAL A 66 -15.73 20.47 -18.99
CA VAL A 66 -14.84 19.81 -18.05
C VAL A 66 -14.82 20.56 -16.73
N ILE A 67 -15.02 19.83 -15.64
CA ILE A 67 -15.02 20.32 -14.27
C ILE A 67 -13.62 20.20 -13.69
N ASP A 68 -13.05 18.99 -13.77
CA ASP A 68 -11.70 18.70 -13.30
C ASP A 68 -11.09 17.50 -14.04
N HIS A 69 -9.76 17.40 -13.95
CA HIS A 69 -9.00 16.27 -14.42
C HIS A 69 -8.38 15.57 -13.20
N TYR A 70 -8.74 14.31 -12.97
CA TYR A 70 -8.08 13.48 -11.98
C TYR A 70 -6.99 12.65 -12.66
N ARG A 71 -5.75 12.93 -12.30
CA ARG A 71 -4.73 11.87 -12.25
C ARG A 71 -4.96 11.14 -10.94
N GLY A 72 -5.10 9.81 -10.97
CA GLY A 72 -4.81 9.00 -9.78
C GLY A 72 -3.49 9.51 -9.18
N ARG A 73 -3.56 10.00 -7.94
CA ARG A 73 -2.63 10.95 -7.29
C ARG A 73 -1.17 10.77 -7.70
N SER A 74 -0.66 11.67 -8.55
CA SER A 74 0.78 11.94 -8.66
C SER A 74 1.08 13.21 -7.86
N TYR A 75 1.78 13.10 -6.75
CA TYR A 75 2.30 14.26 -6.01
C TYR A 75 3.16 15.12 -6.95
N GLU A 76 2.73 16.35 -7.23
CA GLU A 76 3.62 17.34 -7.83
C GLU A 76 4.68 17.70 -6.78
N ARG A 77 5.92 17.33 -7.07
CA ARG A 77 7.09 17.69 -6.28
C ARG A 77 7.46 19.13 -6.64
N GLU A 78 7.45 20.05 -5.67
CA GLU A 78 8.14 21.33 -5.86
C GLU A 78 9.63 21.06 -6.16
N PRO A 79 10.27 21.82 -7.07
CA PRO A 79 11.67 21.60 -7.41
C PRO A 79 12.56 21.93 -6.21
N GLU A 80 13.23 20.92 -5.65
CA GLU A 80 14.30 21.14 -4.67
C GLU A 80 15.48 21.89 -5.30
N PRO A 81 16.13 22.82 -4.55
CA PRO A 81 17.31 23.51 -5.04
C PRO A 81 18.47 22.53 -5.19
N VAL A 82 19.13 22.62 -6.35
CA VAL A 82 20.30 21.82 -6.70
C VAL A 82 21.44 22.13 -5.73
N HIS A 83 21.74 21.19 -4.83
CA HIS A 83 23.01 21.16 -4.10
C HIS A 83 23.90 20.04 -4.62
N SER A 84 25.07 20.44 -5.08
CA SER A 84 26.07 19.58 -5.69
C SER A 84 26.82 18.73 -4.66
N SER A 85 26.91 17.43 -4.99
CA SER A 85 27.92 16.43 -4.61
C SER A 85 28.23 16.21 -3.12
N ARG A 86 27.80 15.06 -2.60
CA ARG A 86 28.50 14.22 -1.62
C ARG A 86 27.92 12.80 -1.70
N GLN A 87 28.76 11.78 -1.45
CA GLN A 87 28.56 10.33 -1.65
C GLN A 87 27.08 9.88 -1.70
N ALA A 88 26.64 9.40 -2.87
CA ALA A 88 25.34 8.75 -3.00
C ALA A 88 25.35 7.48 -2.14
N THR A 89 24.65 7.52 -1.00
CA THR A 89 24.16 6.32 -0.34
C THR A 89 23.42 5.50 -1.38
N GLN A 90 23.89 4.28 -1.63
CA GLN A 90 23.25 3.37 -2.58
C GLN A 90 21.79 3.18 -2.14
N GLY A 91 20.83 3.47 -3.02
CA GLY A 91 19.41 3.40 -2.68
C GLY A 91 18.95 1.96 -2.42
N GLU A 92 17.80 1.80 -1.76
CA GLU A 92 17.13 0.50 -1.54
C GLU A 92 17.03 -0.29 -2.85
N LEU A 93 17.55 -1.51 -2.90
CA LEU A 93 17.57 -2.35 -4.10
C LEU A 93 16.40 -3.34 -4.08
N LEU A 94 15.60 -3.34 -5.15
CA LEU A 94 14.38 -4.14 -5.26
C LEU A 94 14.54 -5.29 -6.25
N TYR A 95 13.90 -6.43 -5.98
CA TYR A 95 13.77 -7.51 -6.96
C TYR A 95 12.73 -7.17 -8.02
N MET A 96 13.17 -7.08 -9.28
CA MET A 96 12.28 -6.97 -10.43
C MET A 96 11.76 -8.36 -10.77
N VAL A 97 10.46 -8.47 -11.04
CA VAL A 97 9.83 -9.77 -11.28
C VAL A 97 8.94 -9.80 -12.51
N LYS A 98 8.84 -10.99 -13.09
CA LYS A 98 7.90 -11.32 -14.16
C LYS A 98 7.12 -12.56 -13.80
N LYS A 99 5.80 -12.52 -14.02
CA LYS A 99 4.92 -13.69 -13.97
C LYS A 99 5.07 -14.51 -15.25
N SER A 100 5.28 -15.82 -15.12
CA SER A 100 5.16 -16.80 -16.19
C SER A 100 4.31 -17.94 -15.67
N ASP A 101 3.15 -18.15 -16.30
CA ASP A 101 2.10 -19.05 -15.82
C ASP A 101 1.70 -18.72 -14.36
N GLU A 102 1.90 -19.67 -13.44
CA GLU A 102 1.62 -19.53 -12.00
C GLU A 102 2.88 -19.21 -11.16
N ARG A 103 4.01 -18.91 -11.80
CA ARG A 103 5.29 -18.67 -11.12
C ARG A 103 5.82 -17.26 -11.38
N TYR A 104 6.53 -16.74 -10.40
CA TYR A 104 7.23 -15.46 -10.50
C TYR A 104 8.73 -15.71 -10.61
N PHE A 105 9.39 -14.97 -11.50
CA PHE A 105 10.82 -15.08 -11.75
C PHE A 105 11.48 -13.74 -11.50
N ILE A 106 12.62 -13.77 -10.83
CA ILE A 106 13.46 -12.58 -10.65
C ILE A 106 14.14 -12.28 -11.99
N THR A 107 13.82 -11.14 -12.58
CA THR A 107 14.37 -10.72 -13.88
C THR A 107 15.50 -9.71 -13.77
N GLY A 108 15.66 -9.10 -12.59
CA GLY A 108 16.70 -8.10 -12.36
C GLY A 108 16.61 -7.54 -10.95
N ILE A 109 17.57 -6.66 -10.64
CA ILE A 109 17.62 -5.89 -9.39
C ILE A 109 17.88 -4.44 -9.77
N THR A 110 17.17 -3.51 -9.16
CA THR A 110 17.37 -2.07 -9.42
C THR A 110 17.02 -1.25 -8.20
N GLU A 111 17.50 -0.01 -8.14
CA GLU A 111 17.13 0.91 -7.07
C GLU A 111 15.63 1.20 -7.11
N ARG A 112 15.01 1.29 -5.94
CA ARG A 112 13.61 1.66 -5.75
C ARG A 112 13.24 2.93 -6.51
N SER A 113 14.09 3.95 -6.42
CA SER A 113 13.91 5.24 -7.12
C SER A 113 13.77 5.07 -8.64
N VAL A 114 14.47 4.09 -9.21
CA VAL A 114 14.42 3.75 -10.63
C VAL A 114 13.18 2.90 -10.92
N ALA A 115 12.90 1.91 -10.08
CA ALA A 115 11.75 1.02 -10.23
C ALA A 115 10.43 1.81 -10.23
N GLU A 116 10.22 2.66 -9.22
CA GLU A 116 9.03 3.51 -9.10
C GLU A 116 8.95 4.48 -10.29
N LYS A 117 10.02 5.22 -10.59
CA LYS A 117 10.03 6.20 -11.69
C LYS A 117 9.70 5.60 -13.05
N LEU A 118 10.10 4.36 -13.29
CA LEU A 118 9.89 3.66 -14.56
C LEU A 118 8.68 2.72 -14.55
N GLY A 119 7.92 2.65 -13.45
CA GLY A 119 6.80 1.72 -13.30
C GLY A 119 7.21 0.26 -13.46
N LEU A 120 8.42 -0.09 -13.00
CA LEU A 120 8.93 -1.46 -13.10
C LEU A 120 8.25 -2.34 -12.07
N ARG A 121 7.92 -3.56 -12.53
CA ARG A 121 7.28 -4.57 -11.71
C ARG A 121 8.25 -5.11 -10.68
N HIS A 122 7.91 -4.97 -9.41
CA HIS A 122 8.77 -5.39 -8.33
C HIS A 122 8.03 -6.17 -7.25
N LEU A 123 8.80 -6.93 -6.49
CA LEU A 123 8.30 -7.85 -5.48
C LEU A 123 8.15 -7.15 -4.14
N THR A 124 7.01 -7.34 -3.49
CA THR A 124 6.76 -6.87 -2.11
C THR A 124 6.16 -8.01 -1.28
N VAL A 125 6.10 -7.82 0.04
CA VAL A 125 5.43 -8.71 0.98
C VAL A 125 4.51 -7.89 1.86
N ILE A 126 3.34 -8.44 2.19
CA ILE A 126 2.39 -7.83 3.12
C ILE A 126 2.04 -8.87 4.16
N VAL A 127 2.14 -8.48 5.42
CA VAL A 127 1.76 -9.30 6.56
C VAL A 127 0.47 -8.73 7.15
N VAL A 128 -0.52 -9.59 7.29
CA VAL A 128 -1.80 -9.30 7.94
C VAL A 128 -1.84 -9.99 9.30
N PRO A 129 -1.38 -9.31 10.37
CA PRO A 129 -1.55 -9.81 11.71
C PRO A 129 -3.01 -9.71 12.16
N PHE A 130 -3.49 -10.75 12.83
CA PHE A 130 -4.86 -10.80 13.36
C PHE A 130 -4.91 -11.52 14.71
N VAL A 131 -5.85 -11.10 15.56
CA VAL A 131 -5.99 -11.66 16.90
C VAL A 131 -6.76 -12.98 16.85
N THR A 132 -6.23 -14.04 17.45
CA THR A 132 -6.82 -15.39 17.37
C THR A 132 -7.82 -15.71 18.49
N ASP A 133 -7.75 -15.02 19.62
CA ASP A 133 -8.65 -15.22 20.77
C ASP A 133 -8.87 -13.93 21.60
N GLY A 134 -9.64 -14.02 22.69
CA GLY A 134 -9.92 -12.88 23.56
C GLY A 134 -10.94 -11.88 22.99
N ALA A 135 -10.92 -10.66 23.53
CA ALA A 135 -11.94 -9.64 23.25
C ALA A 135 -11.86 -9.06 21.82
N ASN A 136 -10.66 -9.03 21.24
CA ASN A 136 -10.39 -8.49 19.90
C ASN A 136 -10.28 -9.58 18.84
N LYS A 137 -10.73 -10.81 19.13
CA LYS A 137 -10.67 -11.96 18.21
C LYS A 137 -11.19 -11.60 16.81
N GLY A 138 -10.42 -11.95 15.79
CA GLY A 138 -10.73 -11.68 14.38
C GLY A 138 -10.38 -10.26 13.90
N CYS A 139 -10.07 -9.33 14.81
CA CYS A 139 -9.60 -8.01 14.42
C CYS A 139 -8.21 -8.10 13.77
N TRP A 140 -8.04 -7.31 12.71
CA TRP A 140 -6.74 -7.06 12.12
C TRP A 140 -5.97 -6.10 13.03
N ILE A 141 -4.67 -6.31 13.10
CA ILE A 141 -3.75 -5.44 13.82
C ILE A 141 -3.14 -4.52 12.76
N ILE A 142 -3.48 -3.24 12.85
CA ILE A 142 -3.03 -2.20 11.91
C ILE A 142 -2.31 -1.10 12.68
N HIS A 143 -1.53 -0.29 11.97
CA HIS A 143 -0.86 0.88 12.56
C HIS A 143 -1.27 2.19 11.91
N ASN A 144 -1.15 3.27 12.66
CA ASN A 144 -1.39 4.63 12.19
C ASN A 144 -0.07 5.34 11.87
N ARG A 145 0.17 5.65 10.59
CA ARG A 145 1.35 6.40 10.15
C ARG A 145 1.19 7.92 10.23
N HIS A 146 0.08 8.44 10.76
CA HIS A 146 -0.19 9.88 10.85
C HIS A 146 0.97 10.63 11.51
N ASP A 147 1.40 10.20 12.70
CA ASP A 147 2.47 10.88 13.44
C ASP A 147 3.80 10.88 12.65
N LYS A 148 4.10 9.81 11.90
CA LYS A 148 5.24 9.79 10.97
C LYS A 148 5.08 10.85 9.85
N GLN A 149 3.88 11.04 9.31
CA GLN A 149 3.65 12.08 8.29
C GLN A 149 3.82 13.49 8.89
N ILE A 150 3.32 13.72 10.11
CA ILE A 150 3.51 15.00 10.81
C ILE A 150 5.00 15.24 11.10
N ALA A 151 5.73 14.23 11.58
CA ALA A 151 7.16 14.30 11.86
C ALA A 151 7.98 14.63 10.59
N LYS A 152 7.51 14.19 9.41
CA LYS A 152 8.06 14.58 8.09
C LYS A 152 7.65 15.98 7.62
N GLY A 153 6.88 16.72 8.41
CA GLY A 153 6.44 18.09 8.13
C GLY A 153 5.14 18.21 7.35
N LYS A 154 4.33 17.14 7.24
CA LYS A 154 3.02 17.18 6.57
C LYS A 154 1.90 17.49 7.57
N THR A 155 1.79 18.75 7.98
CA THR A 155 0.91 19.20 9.09
C THR A 155 -0.59 19.00 8.87
N SER A 156 -1.04 18.66 7.66
CA SER A 156 -2.44 18.38 7.30
C SER A 156 -2.63 16.97 6.74
N ALA A 157 -1.78 16.02 7.15
CA ALA A 157 -1.91 14.63 6.70
C ALA A 157 -3.16 13.98 7.32
N PRO A 158 -3.94 13.19 6.57
CA PRO A 158 -5.03 12.41 7.14
C PRO A 158 -4.49 11.37 8.14
N LEU A 159 -5.39 10.75 8.90
CA LEU A 159 -5.08 9.48 9.57
C LEU A 159 -4.68 8.46 8.49
N SER A 160 -3.59 7.71 8.69
CA SER A 160 -3.05 6.83 7.65
C SER A 160 -2.95 5.40 8.19
N LEU A 161 -3.97 4.60 7.92
CA LEU A 161 -4.10 3.22 8.37
C LEU A 161 -3.30 2.29 7.45
N ASN A 162 -2.41 1.49 8.03
CA ASN A 162 -1.55 0.60 7.24
C ASN A 162 -1.34 -0.77 7.89
N LEU A 163 -0.88 -1.71 7.06
CA LEU A 163 -0.39 -3.02 7.43
C LEU A 163 1.14 -3.03 7.49
N PHE A 164 1.69 -4.21 7.82
CA PHE A 164 3.12 -4.45 7.89
C PHE A 164 3.63 -5.07 6.59
N GLY A 165 4.89 -4.82 6.28
CA GLY A 165 5.57 -5.35 5.11
C GLY A 165 6.11 -4.23 4.22
N GLY A 166 6.88 -4.65 3.22
CA GLY A 166 7.65 -3.73 2.40
C GLY A 166 8.18 -4.41 1.16
N HIS A 167 9.20 -3.79 0.56
CA HIS A 167 9.76 -4.30 -0.67
C HIS A 167 10.67 -5.49 -0.41
N CYS A 168 10.67 -6.44 -1.34
CA CYS A 168 11.64 -7.51 -1.32
C CYS A 168 12.91 -7.03 -2.02
N GLY A 169 14.01 -7.11 -1.28
CA GLY A 169 15.30 -6.58 -1.69
C GLY A 169 16.46 -7.35 -1.09
N LEU A 170 17.67 -6.98 -1.48
CA LEU A 170 18.89 -7.56 -0.94
C LEU A 170 19.23 -6.93 0.40
N SER A 171 19.53 -7.75 1.40
CA SER A 171 20.22 -7.33 2.62
C SER A 171 21.75 -7.37 2.48
N ASP A 172 22.28 -8.15 1.52
CA ASP A 172 23.72 -8.38 1.29
C ASP A 172 24.09 -8.41 -0.22
N ASP A 173 25.38 -8.20 -0.52
CA ASP A 173 25.96 -7.98 -1.87
C ASP A 173 25.89 -9.15 -2.89
N ASN A 174 25.20 -10.26 -2.61
CA ASN A 174 25.23 -11.44 -3.50
C ASN A 174 24.18 -11.37 -4.63
N ILE A 175 24.38 -10.41 -5.54
CA ILE A 175 23.49 -10.06 -6.66
C ILE A 175 23.45 -11.14 -7.76
N ALA A 176 24.56 -11.84 -8.01
CA ALA A 176 24.74 -12.65 -9.22
C ALA A 176 23.98 -13.99 -9.22
N GLY A 177 23.54 -14.46 -8.04
CA GLY A 177 22.94 -15.79 -7.89
C GLY A 177 21.42 -15.85 -8.02
N LEU A 178 20.71 -14.73 -8.15
CA LEU A 178 19.23 -14.68 -8.02
C LEU A 178 18.49 -14.44 -9.34
N ILE A 179 19.11 -13.78 -10.33
CA ILE A 179 18.46 -13.50 -11.62
C ILE A 179 18.17 -14.82 -12.35
N GLY A 180 16.94 -14.96 -12.85
CA GLY A 180 16.44 -16.15 -13.53
C GLY A 180 15.88 -17.23 -12.60
N LYS A 181 16.01 -17.08 -11.27
CA LYS A 181 15.41 -18.01 -10.31
C LYS A 181 13.91 -17.73 -10.14
N THR A 182 13.19 -18.79 -9.80
CA THR A 182 11.80 -18.69 -9.33
C THR A 182 11.80 -18.03 -7.95
N VAL A 183 10.79 -17.21 -7.68
CA VAL A 183 10.54 -16.65 -6.35
C VAL A 183 9.98 -17.78 -5.48
N GLU A 184 10.82 -18.27 -4.57
CA GLU A 184 10.46 -19.32 -3.62
C GLU A 184 9.84 -18.73 -2.34
N LEU A 185 9.07 -19.54 -1.62
CA LEU A 185 8.37 -19.11 -0.42
C LEU A 185 9.33 -18.72 0.71
N GLU A 186 10.49 -19.37 0.78
CA GLU A 186 11.55 -19.09 1.75
C GLU A 186 12.06 -17.65 1.61
N LEU A 187 12.33 -17.19 0.38
CA LEU A 187 12.76 -15.81 0.10
C LEU A 187 11.71 -14.79 0.57
N LEU A 188 10.43 -15.10 0.37
CA LEU A 188 9.32 -14.25 0.76
C LEU A 188 9.17 -14.19 2.29
N ARG A 189 9.35 -15.32 2.98
CA ARG A 189 9.35 -15.36 4.45
C ARG A 189 10.52 -14.59 5.03
N GLU A 190 11.72 -14.74 4.47
CA GLU A 190 12.91 -13.99 4.91
C GLU A 190 12.69 -12.48 4.79
N ASN A 191 12.13 -12.02 3.67
CA ASN A 191 11.79 -10.61 3.51
C ASN A 191 10.68 -10.18 4.47
N ALA A 192 9.61 -10.97 4.63
CA ALA A 192 8.53 -10.63 5.57
C ALA A 192 9.05 -10.53 7.02
N LEU A 193 9.95 -11.42 7.45
CA LEU A 193 10.58 -11.35 8.77
C LEU A 193 11.51 -10.15 8.91
N ARG A 194 12.25 -9.78 7.85
CA ARG A 194 13.07 -8.55 7.84
C ARG A 194 12.18 -7.33 8.03
N GLU A 195 11.13 -7.19 7.23
CA GLU A 195 10.18 -6.07 7.34
C GLU A 195 9.50 -6.05 8.72
N LEU A 196 9.07 -7.20 9.26
CA LEU A 196 8.55 -7.28 10.62
C LEU A 196 9.59 -6.96 11.70
N SER A 197 10.88 -7.22 11.46
CA SER A 197 11.95 -6.81 12.40
C SER A 197 12.15 -5.30 12.43
N GLU A 198 11.85 -4.62 11.33
CA GLU A 198 11.92 -3.17 11.19
C GLU A 198 10.64 -2.50 11.70
N GLU A 199 9.47 -3.03 11.31
CA GLU A 199 8.16 -2.40 11.54
C GLU A 199 7.37 -2.96 12.73
N LEU A 200 7.59 -4.20 13.14
CA LEU A 200 6.93 -4.87 14.29
C LEU A 200 7.93 -5.15 15.44
N LEU A 201 9.18 -4.71 15.29
CA LEU A 201 10.28 -4.93 16.24
C LEU A 201 10.44 -6.39 16.69
N CYS A 202 10.61 -7.28 15.71
CA CYS A 202 10.91 -8.68 15.95
C CYS A 202 12.37 -8.96 16.38
N LYS A 203 12.54 -10.07 17.11
CA LYS A 203 13.69 -10.54 17.93
C LYS A 203 15.09 -10.71 17.31
N ASN A 204 15.50 -9.88 16.34
CA ASN A 204 16.86 -9.96 15.78
C ASN A 204 17.78 -8.78 16.16
N GLY A 205 17.42 -7.97 17.16
CA GLY A 205 18.27 -6.85 17.60
C GLY A 205 17.99 -6.36 19.03
N THR A 206 18.98 -5.64 19.56
CA THR A 206 18.95 -4.89 20.84
C THR A 206 17.67 -4.07 21.01
N GLU A 207 17.23 -3.87 22.27
CA GLU A 207 16.16 -2.93 22.63
C GLU A 207 16.25 -1.65 21.79
N LYS A 208 15.26 -1.43 20.92
CA LYS A 208 15.16 -0.18 20.18
C LYS A 208 14.45 0.85 21.05
N ARG A 209 15.03 2.05 21.10
CA ARG A 209 14.46 3.21 21.77
C ARG A 209 13.64 4.01 20.76
N LEU A 210 12.33 3.95 20.88
CA LEU A 210 11.38 4.64 20.00
C LEU A 210 10.95 5.97 20.60
N GLU A 211 10.93 7.04 19.81
CA GLU A 211 10.26 8.28 20.19
C GLU A 211 8.75 8.04 20.27
N LEU A 212 8.13 8.42 21.39
CA LEU A 212 6.67 8.42 21.50
C LEU A 212 6.12 9.77 21.04
N TRP A 213 5.26 9.73 20.04
CA TRP A 213 4.54 10.90 19.54
C TRP A 213 3.07 10.83 19.94
N ARG A 214 2.49 11.99 20.25
CA ARG A 214 1.06 12.14 20.60
C ARG A 214 0.55 13.38 19.88
N ASP A 215 -0.55 13.27 19.16
CA ASP A 215 -1.18 14.37 18.43
C ASP A 215 -0.19 15.13 17.53
N GLY A 216 0.69 14.40 16.82
CA GLY A 216 1.66 15.00 15.91
C GLY A 216 2.83 15.73 16.58
N VAL A 217 3.06 15.57 17.89
CA VAL A 217 4.23 16.12 18.58
C VAL A 217 4.99 15.07 19.39
N PHE A 218 6.31 15.20 19.44
CA PHE A 218 7.15 14.37 20.31
C PHE A 218 6.77 14.61 21.78
N ALA A 219 6.37 13.56 22.47
CA ALA A 219 5.87 13.65 23.85
C ALA A 219 6.99 13.82 24.90
N GLY A 220 8.27 13.81 24.48
CA GLY A 220 9.41 13.80 25.41
C GLY A 220 9.64 12.44 26.08
N GLU A 221 8.88 11.43 25.67
CA GLU A 221 8.89 10.07 26.21
C GLU A 221 9.46 9.09 25.18
N PHE A 222 10.08 8.03 25.67
CA PHE A 222 10.58 6.94 24.83
C PHE A 222 9.91 5.62 25.23
N LEU A 223 9.58 4.82 24.22
CA LEU A 223 9.18 3.43 24.40
C LEU A 223 10.37 2.52 24.14
N TYR A 224 10.54 1.54 25.01
CA TYR A 224 11.52 0.47 24.88
C TYR A 224 10.74 -0.79 24.55
N ALA A 225 10.75 -1.16 23.28
CA ALA A 225 10.04 -2.35 22.85
C ALA A 225 10.88 -3.59 23.19
N SER A 226 10.28 -4.50 23.97
CA SER A 226 10.75 -5.89 24.01
C SER A 226 10.35 -6.57 22.70
N SER A 227 11.19 -7.48 22.23
CA SER A 227 10.99 -8.12 20.94
C SER A 227 9.78 -9.05 20.94
N TYR A 228 8.92 -8.89 19.93
CA TYR A 228 7.90 -9.89 19.61
C TYR A 228 8.52 -10.99 18.76
N GLU A 229 8.40 -12.25 19.19
CA GLU A 229 9.04 -13.37 18.49
C GLU A 229 8.14 -13.90 17.38
N VAL A 230 8.50 -13.62 16.13
CA VAL A 230 7.86 -14.20 14.95
C VAL A 230 8.82 -15.18 14.30
N CYS A 231 8.50 -16.47 14.39
CA CYS A 231 9.23 -17.51 13.66
C CYS A 231 8.70 -17.61 12.20
N PRO A 232 9.52 -18.03 11.22
CA PRO A 232 9.08 -18.23 9.83
C PRO A 232 7.81 -19.07 9.68
N GLU A 233 7.61 -20.06 10.55
CA GLU A 233 6.47 -20.97 10.57
C GLU A 233 5.17 -20.30 11.03
N SER A 234 5.29 -19.16 11.73
CA SER A 234 4.16 -18.33 12.14
C SER A 234 3.56 -17.55 10.96
N LEU A 235 4.32 -17.39 9.88
CA LEU A 235 3.87 -16.72 8.66
C LEU A 235 3.15 -17.71 7.74
N ILE A 236 1.82 -17.57 7.72
CA ILE A 236 0.94 -18.44 6.95
C ILE A 236 0.82 -17.92 5.53
N PRO A 237 1.28 -18.67 4.51
CA PRO A 237 1.21 -18.23 3.13
C PRO A 237 -0.24 -18.17 2.63
N VAL A 238 -0.63 -17.05 2.03
CA VAL A 238 -1.97 -16.88 1.45
C VAL A 238 -1.92 -16.83 -0.08
N GLY A 239 -1.03 -16.03 -0.65
CA GLY A 239 -0.81 -15.95 -2.10
C GLY A 239 -0.44 -14.57 -2.62
N PHE A 240 -0.26 -14.47 -3.93
CA PHE A 240 0.14 -13.23 -4.61
C PHE A 240 -1.05 -12.34 -4.96
N THR A 241 -0.96 -11.07 -4.58
CA THR A 241 -1.81 -9.99 -5.09
C THR A 241 -1.04 -9.08 -6.03
N GLU A 242 -1.74 -8.52 -7.00
CA GLU A 242 -1.19 -7.59 -7.97
C GLU A 242 -1.74 -6.18 -7.68
N TYR A 243 -0.85 -5.19 -7.65
CA TYR A 243 -1.21 -3.78 -7.58
C TYR A 243 -0.52 -3.03 -8.72
N ALA A 244 -1.28 -2.24 -9.47
CA ALA A 244 -0.77 -1.51 -10.62
C ALA A 244 -1.26 -0.06 -10.60
N ALA A 245 -0.38 0.83 -10.17
CA ALA A 245 -0.50 2.28 -10.33
C ALA A 245 0.45 2.79 -11.42
N LYS A 246 0.24 4.03 -11.85
CA LYS A 246 0.96 4.68 -12.96
C LYS A 246 2.49 4.56 -12.86
N ASP A 247 3.02 4.75 -11.67
CA ASP A 247 4.45 4.80 -11.37
C ASP A 247 4.82 3.75 -10.29
N ASN A 248 3.98 2.73 -10.10
CA ASN A 248 4.24 1.68 -9.11
C ASN A 248 3.49 0.40 -9.47
N VAL A 249 4.22 -0.66 -9.80
CA VAL A 249 3.62 -1.97 -10.07
C VAL A 249 4.22 -3.00 -9.14
N GLU A 250 3.40 -3.48 -8.22
CA GLU A 250 3.81 -4.39 -7.15
C GLU A 250 3.17 -5.77 -7.31
N TYR A 251 3.97 -6.78 -7.04
CA TYR A 251 3.51 -8.13 -6.75
C TYR A 251 3.76 -8.40 -5.29
N SER A 252 2.69 -8.37 -4.50
CA SER A 252 2.77 -8.58 -3.06
C SER A 252 2.44 -10.02 -2.74
N TYR A 253 3.33 -10.71 -2.03
CA TYR A 253 2.94 -11.97 -1.39
C TYR A 253 2.32 -11.69 -0.03
N ILE A 254 1.11 -12.20 0.17
CA ILE A 254 0.35 -12.02 1.41
C ILE A 254 0.66 -13.15 2.38
N PHE A 255 1.05 -12.78 3.59
CA PHE A 255 1.13 -13.65 4.75
C PHE A 255 0.06 -13.27 5.78
N ALA A 256 -0.60 -14.27 6.36
CA ALA A 256 -1.37 -14.07 7.58
C ALA A 256 -0.48 -14.37 8.79
N LEU A 257 -0.57 -13.55 9.83
CA LEU A 257 0.16 -13.74 11.08
C LEU A 257 -0.84 -13.88 12.24
N PRO A 258 -1.15 -15.10 12.70
CA PRO A 258 -1.98 -15.31 13.87
C PRO A 258 -1.26 -14.80 15.14
N VAL A 259 -1.92 -13.94 15.91
CA VAL A 259 -1.42 -13.36 17.16
C VAL A 259 -2.35 -13.76 18.31
N PRO A 260 -1.84 -14.48 19.34
CA PRO A 260 -2.59 -14.75 20.57
C PRO A 260 -3.08 -13.47 21.25
N GLY A 261 -4.31 -13.46 21.77
CA GLY A 261 -4.91 -12.27 22.39
C GLY A 261 -4.14 -11.78 23.61
N ASP A 262 -3.55 -12.67 24.38
CA ASP A 262 -2.66 -12.36 25.53
C ASP A 262 -1.29 -11.79 25.11
N GLN A 263 -0.93 -11.89 23.83
CA GLN A 263 0.27 -11.31 23.24
C GLN A 263 -0.01 -10.08 22.39
N SER A 264 -1.26 -9.84 22.02
CA SER A 264 -1.64 -8.74 21.13
C SER A 264 -1.27 -7.35 21.67
N GLU A 265 -1.28 -7.16 22.99
CA GLU A 265 -0.89 -5.90 23.65
C GLU A 265 0.63 -5.66 23.64
N GLN A 266 1.44 -6.68 23.34
CA GLN A 266 2.90 -6.57 23.26
C GLN A 266 3.35 -6.07 21.88
N ILE A 267 2.45 -6.02 20.90
CA ILE A 267 2.76 -5.55 19.57
C ILE A 267 2.97 -4.05 19.60
N ILE A 268 4.16 -3.63 19.15
CA ILE A 268 4.52 -2.24 18.92
C ILE A 268 4.84 -2.10 17.45
N ALA A 269 4.10 -1.24 16.76
CA ALA A 269 4.48 -0.81 15.42
C ALA A 269 5.56 0.26 15.52
N ALA A 270 6.58 0.15 14.69
CA ALA A 270 7.68 1.08 14.61
C ALA A 270 7.92 1.47 13.16
N ASP A 271 8.54 2.62 12.98
CA ASP A 271 8.98 3.07 11.67
C ASP A 271 10.12 4.08 11.87
N ASN A 272 10.91 4.34 10.83
CA ASN A 272 11.95 5.35 10.86
C ASN A 272 11.53 6.62 10.10
N TYR A 273 12.14 7.74 10.48
CA TYR A 273 12.05 8.98 9.71
C TYR A 273 13.29 9.86 9.88
N GLU A 274 13.59 10.63 8.84
CA GLU A 274 14.58 11.69 8.88
C GLU A 274 14.01 12.92 9.58
N LYS A 275 14.66 13.37 10.66
CA LYS A 275 14.26 14.55 11.43
C LYS A 275 14.65 15.82 10.68
N ARG A 276 13.68 16.44 10.00
CA ARG A 276 13.89 17.71 9.26
C ARG A 276 14.56 18.76 10.18
N GLY A 277 15.70 19.29 9.72
CA GLY A 277 16.38 20.42 10.36
C GLY A 277 17.42 20.08 11.42
N GLN A 278 17.65 18.79 11.74
CA GLN A 278 18.79 18.37 12.56
C GLN A 278 19.86 17.72 11.68
N ILE A 279 20.69 18.57 11.09
CA ILE A 279 21.98 18.15 10.52
C ILE A 279 23.01 18.31 11.65
N ILE A 280 23.39 17.19 12.26
CA ILE A 280 24.48 17.17 13.24
C ILE A 280 25.72 16.68 12.50
N GLU A 281 26.77 17.52 12.46
CA GLU A 281 28.05 17.17 11.83
C GLU A 281 27.97 16.76 10.34
N GLY A 282 26.93 17.22 9.63
CA GLY A 282 26.73 16.89 8.21
C GLY A 282 26.00 15.57 7.96
N MET A 283 25.51 14.90 9.00
CA MET A 283 24.66 13.70 8.91
C MET A 283 23.19 14.05 9.15
N VAL A 284 22.29 13.44 8.38
CA VAL A 284 20.84 13.50 8.61
C VAL A 284 20.55 12.64 9.83
N TYR A 285 19.86 13.21 10.83
CA TYR A 285 19.46 12.46 12.01
C TYR A 285 18.20 11.64 11.73
N GLU A 286 18.33 10.31 11.69
CA GLU A 286 17.20 9.38 11.66
C GLU A 286 16.76 9.05 13.10
N ALA A 287 15.44 9.01 13.31
CA ALA A 287 14.84 8.57 14.56
C ALA A 287 13.80 7.48 14.29
N ASP A 288 13.78 6.47 15.15
CA ASP A 288 12.70 5.48 15.18
C ASP A 288 11.52 6.04 16.00
N ILE A 289 10.31 5.93 15.47
CA ILE A 289 9.07 6.39 16.07
C ILE A 289 8.17 5.19 16.38
N ALA A 290 7.51 5.22 17.55
CA ALA A 290 6.44 4.27 17.84
C ALA A 290 5.15 4.73 17.16
N LEU A 291 4.53 3.83 16.39
CA LEU A 291 3.27 4.09 15.72
C LEU A 291 2.10 3.54 16.53
N PRO A 292 0.97 4.27 16.65
CA PRO A 292 -0.22 3.76 17.31
C PRO A 292 -0.73 2.49 16.63
N VAL A 293 -0.91 1.43 17.41
CA VAL A 293 -1.52 0.17 16.97
C VAL A 293 -3.02 0.20 17.24
N MET A 294 -3.82 -0.31 16.29
CA MET A 294 -5.26 -0.42 16.40
C MET A 294 -5.71 -1.84 16.06
N PHE A 295 -6.74 -2.30 16.76
CA PHE A 295 -7.43 -3.55 16.48
C PHE A 295 -8.73 -3.24 15.76
N MET A 296 -8.82 -3.58 14.48
CA MET A 296 -9.98 -3.22 13.66
C MET A 296 -10.56 -4.43 12.94
N PRO A 297 -11.88 -4.67 13.03
CA PRO A 297 -12.54 -5.65 12.17
C PRO A 297 -12.36 -5.26 10.70
N GLU A 298 -12.11 -6.23 9.83
CA GLU A 298 -11.98 -5.98 8.39
C GLU A 298 -13.20 -5.26 7.77
N PRO A 299 -14.45 -5.57 8.14
CA PRO A 299 -15.60 -4.85 7.59
C PRO A 299 -15.61 -3.36 7.93
N GLU A 300 -15.02 -3.00 9.07
CA GLU A 300 -14.90 -1.60 9.49
C GLU A 300 -13.83 -0.88 8.67
N LEU A 301 -12.66 -1.50 8.46
CA LEU A 301 -11.62 -0.99 7.55
C LEU A 301 -12.17 -0.75 6.15
N LYS A 302 -12.92 -1.72 5.63
CA LYS A 302 -13.52 -1.64 4.30
C LYS A 302 -14.55 -0.52 4.21
N ARG A 303 -15.39 -0.37 5.25
CA ARG A 303 -16.36 0.74 5.34
C ARG A 303 -15.67 2.10 5.31
N LEU A 304 -14.55 2.27 6.03
CA LEU A 304 -13.79 3.52 6.04
C LEU A 304 -13.26 3.88 4.64
N TRP A 305 -12.74 2.88 3.92
CA TRP A 305 -12.29 3.06 2.54
C TRP A 305 -13.44 3.40 1.57
N GLU A 306 -14.54 2.66 1.63
CA GLU A 306 -15.71 2.87 0.76
C GLU A 306 -16.38 4.23 0.97
N LYS A 307 -16.38 4.73 2.22
CA LYS A 307 -16.90 6.07 2.55
C LYS A 307 -16.11 7.20 1.87
N ARG A 308 -14.84 6.95 1.49
CA ARG A 308 -13.91 7.94 0.92
C ARG A 308 -13.78 9.19 1.81
N ASP A 309 -13.68 8.98 3.13
CA ASP A 309 -13.49 10.06 4.08
C ASP A 309 -12.13 10.75 3.84
N PRO A 310 -12.08 12.06 3.54
CA PRO A 310 -10.81 12.73 3.25
C PRO A 310 -9.86 12.80 4.46
N GLU A 311 -10.39 12.62 5.68
CA GLU A 311 -9.61 12.62 6.92
C GLU A 311 -8.94 11.26 7.21
N ILE A 312 -9.27 10.22 6.44
CA ILE A 312 -8.77 8.86 6.63
C ILE A 312 -8.23 8.30 5.31
N GLU A 313 -6.95 8.02 5.29
CA GLU A 313 -6.28 7.23 4.28
C GLU A 313 -6.21 5.77 4.75
N VAL A 314 -6.82 4.86 3.98
CA VAL A 314 -6.55 3.42 4.07
C VAL A 314 -5.50 3.10 3.03
N CYS A 315 -4.31 2.65 3.46
CA CYS A 315 -3.16 2.49 2.57
C CYS A 315 -3.38 1.40 1.50
N ASP A 316 -2.70 1.56 0.36
CA ASP A 316 -2.71 0.64 -0.77
C ASP A 316 -2.40 -0.81 -0.40
N ALA A 317 -1.60 -1.07 0.65
CA ALA A 317 -1.34 -2.42 1.15
C ALA A 317 -2.62 -3.14 1.63
N ILE A 318 -3.57 -2.38 2.19
CA ILE A 318 -4.89 -2.86 2.58
C ILE A 318 -5.83 -2.88 1.37
N THR A 319 -5.97 -1.74 0.69
CA THR A 319 -7.03 -1.56 -0.32
C THR A 319 -6.85 -2.49 -1.51
N ARG A 320 -5.61 -2.84 -1.88
CA ARG A 320 -5.34 -3.80 -2.95
C ARG A 320 -5.93 -5.19 -2.67
N LEU A 321 -6.09 -5.59 -1.41
CA LEU A 321 -6.73 -6.87 -1.06
C LEU A 321 -8.20 -6.90 -1.52
N TRP A 322 -8.85 -5.75 -1.62
CA TRP A 322 -10.26 -5.63 -2.01
C TRP A 322 -10.48 -5.46 -3.51
N GLU A 323 -9.43 -5.35 -4.30
CA GLU A 323 -9.54 -5.30 -5.77
C GLU A 323 -10.01 -6.65 -6.33
N GLU A 324 -10.88 -6.62 -7.35
CA GLU A 324 -11.51 -7.85 -7.90
C GLU A 324 -10.47 -8.86 -8.40
N GLN A 325 -9.35 -8.38 -8.97
CA GLN A 325 -8.26 -9.25 -9.42
C GLN A 325 -7.60 -10.05 -8.27
N ASN A 326 -7.71 -9.57 -7.03
CA ASN A 326 -7.12 -10.15 -5.84
C ASN A 326 -8.13 -10.94 -4.99
N ARG A 327 -9.39 -11.02 -5.46
CA ARG A 327 -10.52 -11.63 -4.74
C ARG A 327 -10.23 -13.05 -4.22
N ALA A 328 -9.58 -13.90 -5.01
CA ALA A 328 -9.28 -15.28 -4.60
C ALA A 328 -8.30 -15.33 -3.41
N VAL A 329 -7.31 -14.43 -3.38
CA VAL A 329 -6.35 -14.34 -2.27
C VAL A 329 -7.04 -13.78 -1.03
N TYR A 330 -7.84 -12.74 -1.20
CA TYR A 330 -8.64 -12.16 -0.13
C TYR A 330 -9.61 -13.16 0.48
N GLN A 331 -10.33 -13.94 -0.33
CA GLN A 331 -11.21 -15.00 0.18
C GLN A 331 -10.46 -16.03 1.01
N ARG A 332 -9.29 -16.50 0.55
CA ARG A 332 -8.44 -17.41 1.33
C ARG A 332 -7.97 -16.79 2.65
N LEU A 333 -7.61 -15.51 2.65
CA LEU A 333 -7.23 -14.78 3.88
C LEU A 333 -8.40 -14.75 4.87
N ILE A 334 -9.59 -14.34 4.43
CA ILE A 334 -10.77 -14.23 5.28
C ILE A 334 -11.24 -15.60 5.76
N GLU A 335 -11.24 -16.63 4.91
CA GLU A 335 -11.54 -18.01 5.31
C GLU A 335 -10.56 -18.49 6.37
N TYR A 336 -9.26 -18.24 6.20
CA TYR A 336 -8.23 -18.59 7.18
C TYR A 336 -8.48 -17.92 8.53
N ILE A 337 -8.71 -16.60 8.55
CA ILE A 337 -9.04 -15.85 9.77
C ILE A 337 -10.34 -16.39 10.39
N GLY A 338 -11.36 -16.65 9.57
CA GLY A 338 -12.64 -17.24 9.97
C GLY A 338 -12.53 -18.64 10.60
N THR A 339 -11.54 -19.45 10.21
CA THR A 339 -11.30 -20.75 10.89
C THR A 339 -10.92 -20.58 12.36
N HIS A 340 -10.32 -19.44 12.72
CA HIS A 340 -9.99 -19.12 14.10
C HIS A 340 -11.22 -18.58 14.83
N GLU A 341 -12.25 -18.08 14.13
CA GLU A 341 -13.49 -17.59 14.74
C GLU A 341 -14.34 -18.67 15.41
N GLY A 342 -14.19 -19.95 15.04
CA GLY A 342 -14.67 -21.13 15.79
C GLY A 342 -16.12 -21.10 16.27
N PHE A 343 -17.03 -21.71 15.50
CA PHE A 343 -18.31 -22.30 15.94
C PHE A 343 -19.11 -21.52 17.00
N ARG A 344 -20.08 -20.70 16.57
CA ARG A 344 -21.34 -20.60 17.34
C ARG A 344 -22.13 -21.88 17.03
N PRO A 345 -22.53 -22.70 18.03
CA PRO A 345 -23.60 -23.65 17.78
C PRO A 345 -24.81 -22.82 17.35
N ILE A 346 -25.35 -23.13 16.18
CA ILE A 346 -26.72 -22.78 15.85
C ILE A 346 -27.55 -23.41 16.97
N HIS A 347 -28.05 -22.60 17.90
CA HIS A 347 -29.03 -23.07 18.87
C HIS A 347 -30.17 -23.69 18.07
N PRO A 348 -30.48 -25.00 18.24
CA PRO A 348 -31.69 -25.53 17.65
C PRO A 348 -32.84 -24.76 18.28
N ILE A 349 -33.66 -24.16 17.42
CA ILE A 349 -34.94 -23.58 17.79
C ILE A 349 -35.66 -24.64 18.61
N HIS A 350 -35.81 -24.40 19.92
CA HIS A 350 -36.76 -25.12 20.74
C HIS A 350 -38.15 -24.75 20.24
N GLY A 351 -38.62 -25.54 19.26
CA GLY A 351 -40.04 -25.73 19.01
C GLY A 351 -40.65 -26.34 20.27
N SER A 352 -41.16 -25.46 21.13
CA SER A 352 -42.04 -25.83 22.21
C SER A 352 -43.43 -25.99 21.61
N LYS A 353 -43.99 -27.19 21.75
CA LYS A 353 -45.40 -27.49 21.54
C LYS A 353 -46.28 -26.72 22.51
#